data_AF-A0A5D2JJF1-F1
#
_entry.id   AF-A0A5D2JJF1-F1
#
_cell.length_a   1.000
_cell.length_b   1.000
_cell.length_c   1.000
_cell.angle_alpha   90.00
_cell.angle_beta   90.00
_cell.angle_gamma   90.00
#
_symmetry.space_group_name_H-M   'P 1'
#
loop_
_entity.id
_entity.type
_entity.pdbx_description
1 polymer ?
#
loop_
_entity_poly.entity_id
_entity_poly.type
_entity_poly.pdbx_seq_one_letter_code
_entity_poly.pdbx_strand_id
1 'polypeptide(L)'
;MERAGLIEEGCTTPKHRIPEAFKCPPPPRKKSQGVVKREPPKNGYFQPPDLDALFTMQPRREALWFKLYKKKNFLHYWLIYFIFINSIRKYMI
;
A
#
# COMPACT_ATOMS: atom_id res chain seq x y z
N MET A 1 -37.88 24.79 -27.92
CA MET A 1 -36.62 24.59 -28.66
C MET A 1 -35.47 24.94 -27.72
N GLU A 2 -34.54 24.02 -27.56
CA GLU A 2 -33.39 24.03 -26.64
C GLU A 2 -32.57 25.33 -26.62
N ARG A 3 -31.94 25.61 -25.46
CA ARG A 3 -30.47 25.52 -25.40
C ARG A 3 -29.99 25.14 -24.00
N ALA A 4 -29.46 23.92 -23.94
CA ALA A 4 -28.73 23.36 -22.83
C ALA A 4 -27.36 24.03 -22.61
N GLY A 5 -26.86 23.90 -21.38
CA GLY A 5 -25.43 23.83 -21.08
C GLY A 5 -24.82 25.13 -20.59
N LEU A 6 -24.51 25.17 -19.28
CA LEU A 6 -23.20 25.50 -18.72
C LEU A 6 -23.28 25.30 -17.19
N ILE A 7 -23.43 24.04 -16.75
CA ILE A 7 -23.13 23.66 -15.37
C ILE A 7 -21.67 23.19 -15.36
N GLU A 8 -20.77 24.12 -15.65
CA GLU A 8 -19.31 23.92 -15.52
C GLU A 8 -18.89 24.44 -14.15
N GLU A 9 -19.37 23.79 -13.10
CA GLU A 9 -18.93 24.08 -11.73
C GLU A 9 -18.24 22.83 -11.20
N GLY A 10 -17.02 22.59 -11.72
CA GLY A 10 -16.12 21.58 -11.17
C GLY A 10 -15.87 21.80 -9.67
N CYS A 11 -15.46 20.74 -8.97
CA CYS A 11 -15.11 20.78 -7.55
C CYS A 11 -14.14 21.94 -7.25
N THR A 12 -14.65 22.99 -6.62
CA THR A 12 -13.88 24.16 -6.19
C THR A 12 -13.54 24.04 -4.71
N THR A 13 -12.28 24.28 -4.36
CA THR A 13 -11.83 24.36 -2.96
C THR A 13 -12.61 25.45 -2.22
N PRO A 14 -13.23 25.15 -1.06
CA PRO A 14 -13.96 26.15 -0.28
C PRO A 14 -13.06 27.33 0.07
N LYS A 15 -13.48 28.55 -0.27
CA LYS A 15 -12.70 29.79 -0.04
C LYS A 15 -12.74 30.27 1.42
N HIS A 16 -13.45 29.58 2.31
CA HIS A 16 -13.54 29.95 3.72
C HIS A 16 -12.28 29.53 4.47
N ARG A 17 -11.60 30.51 5.06
CA ARG A 17 -10.43 30.29 5.92
C ARG A 17 -10.90 29.69 7.25
N ILE A 18 -10.18 28.67 7.72
CA ILE A 18 -10.34 28.15 9.09
C ILE A 18 -10.05 29.32 10.04
N PRO A 19 -10.91 29.62 11.03
CA PRO A 19 -10.63 30.65 12.02
C PRO A 19 -9.25 30.43 12.64
N GLU A 20 -8.48 31.50 12.81
CA GLU A 20 -7.17 31.47 13.48
C GLU A 20 -7.29 30.67 14.78
N ALA A 21 -6.35 29.74 14.98
CA ALA A 21 -6.45 28.72 16.01
C ALA A 21 -6.85 29.33 17.37
N PHE A 22 -8.03 28.95 17.87
CA PHE A 22 -8.39 29.16 19.27
C PHE A 22 -7.24 28.57 20.09
N LYS A 23 -6.61 29.41 20.92
CA LYS A 23 -5.47 29.01 21.77
C LYS A 23 -5.80 27.69 22.44
N CYS A 24 -5.02 26.65 22.13
CA CYS A 24 -5.20 25.34 22.72
C CYS A 24 -5.22 25.48 24.24
N PRO A 25 -6.12 24.79 24.95
CA PRO A 25 -6.09 24.80 26.40
C PRO A 25 -4.71 24.34 26.88
N PRO A 26 -4.20 24.89 28.01
CA PRO A 26 -2.91 24.49 28.53
C PRO A 26 -2.87 22.97 28.77
N PRO A 27 -1.72 22.32 28.56
CA PRO A 27 -1.61 20.87 28.66
C PRO A 27 -2.01 20.41 30.07
N PRO A 28 -2.77 19.31 30.19
CA PRO A 28 -3.16 18.77 31.49
C PRO A 28 -1.91 18.43 32.30
N ARG A 29 -1.87 18.90 33.56
CA ARG A 29 -0.75 18.62 34.47
C ARG A 29 -0.71 17.13 34.76
N LYS A 30 0.44 16.49 34.50
CA LYS A 30 0.66 15.08 34.84
C LYS A 30 0.53 14.91 36.35
N LYS A 31 -0.39 14.05 36.79
CA LYS A 31 -0.48 13.65 38.20
C LYS A 31 0.81 12.92 38.58
N SER A 32 1.40 13.23 39.74
CA SER A 32 2.51 12.46 40.27
C SER A 32 2.02 11.03 40.49
N GLN A 33 2.48 10.10 39.63
CA GLN A 33 2.33 8.69 39.92
C GLN A 33 3.20 8.43 41.14
N GLY A 34 2.57 8.33 42.31
CA GLY A 34 3.26 7.88 43.52
C GLY A 34 4.06 6.63 43.18
N VAL A 35 5.33 6.62 43.58
CA VAL A 35 6.31 5.56 43.33
C VAL A 35 5.94 4.32 44.14
N VAL A 36 4.75 3.78 43.92
CA VAL A 36 4.41 2.44 44.34
C VAL A 36 4.90 1.56 43.22
N LYS A 37 6.03 0.87 43.45
CA LYS A 37 6.51 -0.19 42.56
C LYS A 37 5.40 -1.24 42.48
N ARG A 38 4.56 -1.13 41.45
CA ARG A 38 3.56 -2.16 41.15
C ARG A 38 4.33 -3.38 40.69
N GLU A 39 4.14 -4.48 41.39
CA GLU A 39 4.68 -5.77 40.94
C GLU A 39 4.17 -6.07 39.52
N PRO A 40 5.01 -6.67 38.66
CA PRO A 40 4.57 -7.07 37.34
C PRO A 40 3.36 -8.01 37.43
N PRO A 41 2.39 -7.93 36.51
CA PRO A 41 1.28 -8.86 36.46
C PRO A 41 1.79 -10.31 36.37
N LYS A 42 1.21 -11.21 37.17
CA LYS A 42 1.65 -12.62 37.32
C LYS A 42 1.72 -13.41 36.02
N ASN A 43 0.96 -12.98 35.02
CA ASN A 43 0.74 -13.62 33.73
C ASN A 43 1.40 -12.86 32.56
N GLY A 44 2.27 -11.91 32.85
CA GLY A 44 2.84 -11.01 31.85
C GLY A 44 1.80 -9.99 31.36
N TYR A 45 2.29 -8.88 30.80
CA TYR A 45 1.41 -7.80 30.34
C TYR A 45 0.73 -8.12 29.00
N PHE A 46 1.38 -8.97 28.21
CA PHE A 46 0.94 -9.37 26.88
C PHE A 46 1.27 -10.85 26.70
N GLN A 47 0.22 -11.64 26.51
CA GLN A 47 0.33 -13.03 26.11
C GLN A 47 0.03 -13.04 24.60
N PRO A 48 1.05 -12.92 23.73
CA PRO A 48 0.81 -12.98 22.30
C PRO A 48 0.12 -14.30 21.97
N PRO A 49 -0.96 -14.29 21.16
CA PRO A 49 -1.46 -15.52 20.57
C PRO A 49 -0.33 -16.17 19.77
N ASP A 50 -0.36 -17.51 19.72
CA ASP A 50 0.73 -18.31 19.17
C ASP A 50 1.12 -17.81 17.77
N LEU A 51 2.38 -17.39 17.62
CA LEU A 51 2.86 -16.74 16.38
C LEU A 51 2.75 -17.71 15.20
N ASP A 52 2.86 -19.01 15.47
CA ASP A 52 2.67 -20.06 14.49
C ASP A 52 1.27 -20.05 13.88
N ALA A 53 0.23 -19.62 14.61
CA ALA A 53 -1.11 -19.45 14.05
C ALA A 53 -1.20 -18.29 13.03
N LEU A 54 -0.33 -17.28 13.15
CA LEU A 54 -0.29 -16.14 12.22
C LEU A 54 0.44 -16.50 10.92
N PHE A 55 1.46 -17.35 10.99
CA PHE A 55 2.25 -17.77 9.83
C PHE A 55 1.70 -19.03 9.14
N THR A 56 0.86 -19.81 9.81
CA THR A 56 0.10 -20.93 9.20
C THR A 56 -1.11 -20.46 8.39
N MET A 57 -1.46 -19.17 8.47
CA MET A 57 -2.47 -18.60 7.57
C MET A 57 -2.01 -18.75 6.12
N GLN A 58 -2.86 -19.39 5.30
CA GLN A 58 -2.53 -19.64 3.90
C GLN A 58 -2.23 -18.31 3.18
N PRO A 59 -1.18 -18.26 2.35
CA PRO A 59 -0.90 -17.08 1.55
C PRO A 59 -2.15 -16.69 0.77
N ARG A 60 -2.61 -15.46 0.96
CA ARG A 60 -3.86 -14.92 0.39
C ARG A 60 -3.72 -14.87 -1.13
N ARG A 61 -4.06 -15.97 -1.80
CA ARG A 61 -4.17 -16.15 -3.26
C ARG A 61 -3.18 -15.25 -4.02
N GLU A 62 -1.91 -15.64 -4.05
CA GLU A 62 -0.98 -15.08 -5.04
C GLU A 62 -1.62 -15.19 -6.42
N ALA A 63 -1.63 -14.07 -7.17
CA ALA A 63 -2.28 -14.02 -8.47
C ALA A 63 -1.64 -15.06 -9.41
N LEU A 64 -2.35 -16.16 -9.63
CA LEU A 64 -1.97 -17.28 -10.49
C LEU A 64 -1.64 -16.85 -11.93
N TRP A 65 -2.06 -15.63 -12.31
CA TRP A 65 -1.73 -14.96 -13.56
C TRP A 65 -0.22 -14.74 -13.76
N PHE A 66 0.56 -14.46 -12.70
CA PHE A 66 2.00 -14.23 -12.85
C PHE A 66 2.77 -15.48 -13.30
N LYS A 67 2.31 -16.68 -12.89
CA LYS A 67 2.95 -17.95 -13.29
C LYS A 67 2.65 -18.31 -14.74
N LEU A 68 1.45 -18.00 -15.24
CA LEU A 68 1.07 -18.26 -16.63
C LEU A 68 1.69 -17.26 -17.62
N TYR A 69 1.84 -16.00 -17.22
CA TYR A 69 2.37 -14.95 -18.11
C TYR A 69 3.88 -15.09 -18.37
N LYS A 70 4.65 -15.61 -17.41
CA LYS A 70 6.11 -15.81 -17.56
C LYS A 70 6.45 -16.92 -18.56
N LYS A 71 5.65 -17.99 -18.63
CA LYS A 71 5.93 -19.14 -19.51
C LYS A 71 5.65 -18.86 -20.99
N LYS A 72 4.61 -18.07 -21.31
CA LYS A 72 4.28 -17.71 -22.71
C LYS A 72 5.22 -16.67 -23.32
N ASN A 73 5.78 -15.76 -22.51
CA ASN A 73 6.65 -14.70 -23.02
C ASN A 73 8.10 -15.14 -23.29
N PHE A 74 8.60 -16.22 -22.67
CA PHE A 74 9.97 -16.69 -22.88
C PHE A 74 10.21 -17.23 -24.30
N LEU A 75 9.29 -18.06 -24.80
CA LEU A 75 9.37 -18.64 -26.16
C LEU A 75 9.28 -17.56 -27.24
N HIS A 76 8.44 -16.54 -27.03
CA HIS A 76 8.28 -15.45 -27.98
C HIS A 76 9.54 -14.57 -28.08
N TYR A 77 10.11 -14.18 -26.93
CA TYR A 77 11.38 -13.44 -26.91
C TYR A 77 12.54 -14.26 -27.48
N TRP A 78 12.58 -15.57 -27.21
CA TRP A 78 13.61 -16.46 -27.76
C TRP A 78 13.50 -16.57 -29.29
N LEU A 79 12.28 -16.70 -29.84
CA LEU A 79 12.05 -16.73 -31.27
C LEU A 79 12.48 -15.41 -31.95
N ILE A 80 12.10 -14.27 -31.37
CA ILE A 80 12.49 -12.94 -31.87
C ILE A 80 14.02 -12.79 -31.86
N TYR A 81 14.67 -13.17 -30.76
CA TYR A 81 16.12 -13.11 -30.65
C TYR A 81 16.82 -14.01 -31.67
N PHE A 82 16.31 -15.23 -31.89
CA PHE A 82 16.85 -16.15 -32.88
C PHE A 82 16.71 -15.61 -34.32
N ILE A 83 15.54 -15.06 -34.67
CA ILE A 83 15.31 -14.43 -35.97
C ILE A 83 16.27 -13.24 -36.16
N PHE A 84 16.44 -12.39 -35.14
CA PHE A 84 17.32 -11.24 -35.19
C PHE A 84 18.80 -11.62 -35.41
N ILE A 85 19.29 -12.65 -34.71
CA ILE A 85 20.68 -13.13 -34.85
C ILE A 85 20.93 -13.72 -36.24
N ASN A 86 19.99 -14.53 -36.77
CA ASN A 86 20.12 -15.08 -38.13
C ASN A 86 19.97 -14.00 -39.20
N SER A 87 19.15 -12.99 -38.95
CA SER A 87 19.02 -11.81 -39.80
C SER A 87 20.36 -11.07 -39.88
N ILE A 88 20.96 -10.70 -38.75
CA ILE A 88 22.29 -10.05 -38.72
C ILE A 88 23.33 -10.88 -39.47
N ARG A 89 23.37 -12.20 -39.24
CA ARG A 89 24.33 -13.11 -39.89
C ARG A 89 24.15 -13.19 -41.41
N LYS A 90 22.94 -12.94 -41.92
CA LYS A 90 22.64 -12.86 -43.37
C LYS A 90 23.02 -11.52 -44.00
N TYR A 91 23.04 -10.44 -43.22
CA TYR A 91 23.36 -9.09 -43.72
C TYR A 91 24.84 -8.69 -43.50
N MET A 92 25.62 -9.49 -42.77
CA MET A 92 27.03 -9.25 -42.46
C MET A 92 28.00 -10.19 -43.21
N ILE A 93 27.48 -11.02 -44.13
CA ILE A 93 28.20 -11.80 -45.15
C ILE A 93 27.70 -11.29 -46.50
#